data_AF-A0A954HXN0-F1
#
_entry.id   AF-A0A954HXN0-F1
#
_cell.length_a   1.000
_cell.length_b   1.000
_cell.length_c   1.000
_cell.angle_alpha   90.00
_cell.angle_beta   90.00
_cell.angle_gamma   90.00
#
_symmetry.space_group_name_H-M   'P 1'
#
loop_
_entity.id
_entity.type
_entity.pdbx_description
1 polymer ?
#
loop_
_entity_poly.entity_id
_entity_poly.type
_entity_poly.pdbx_seq_one_letter_code
_entity_poly.pdbx_strand_id
1 'polypeptide(L)'
;SQCGDCCTGAPGYVWVNKDEIAALAAISGAEDVEDFEREYVRRVGVRKSLREFPNGDCVFFDSQSRRCSVYEARPRQCRTWPFWDSNIRTPAAWEATCEACPGSGKGQLYQLEEIETQRSVMRI
;
A
#
# COMPACT_ATOMS: atom_id res chain seq x y z
N SER A 1 -9.21 10.39 -3.40
CA SER A 1 -10.00 9.82 -4.51
C SER A 1 -10.32 8.33 -4.35
N GLN A 2 -9.57 7.51 -3.57
CA GLN A 2 -9.82 6.06 -3.44
C GLN A 2 -10.02 5.34 -4.79
N CYS A 3 -9.25 5.74 -5.82
CA CYS A 3 -9.46 5.32 -7.21
C CYS A 3 -9.07 3.87 -7.51
N GLY A 4 -8.27 3.24 -6.64
CA GLY A 4 -7.80 1.86 -6.78
C GLY A 4 -6.52 1.70 -7.59
N ASP A 5 -5.99 2.77 -8.22
CA ASP A 5 -4.87 2.66 -9.17
C ASP A 5 -3.58 2.12 -8.54
N CYS A 6 -3.34 2.36 -7.24
CA CYS A 6 -2.19 1.81 -6.54
C CYS A 6 -2.26 0.29 -6.29
N CYS A 7 -3.38 -0.36 -6.60
CA CYS A 7 -3.64 -1.77 -6.32
C CYS A 7 -3.71 -2.66 -7.58
N THR A 8 -3.55 -2.10 -8.79
CA THR A 8 -3.83 -2.79 -10.07
C THR A 8 -2.93 -2.28 -11.20
N GLY A 9 -2.84 -3.06 -12.27
CA GLY A 9 -2.32 -2.59 -13.58
C GLY A 9 -0.81 -2.70 -13.78
N ALA A 10 -0.02 -2.92 -12.72
CA ALA A 10 1.40 -3.22 -12.86
C ALA A 10 1.90 -4.05 -11.67
N PRO A 11 2.85 -4.97 -11.88
CA PRO A 11 3.50 -5.67 -10.79
C PRO A 11 4.36 -4.71 -9.95
N GLY A 12 4.42 -4.96 -8.66
CA GLY A 12 5.08 -4.13 -7.67
C GLY A 12 5.32 -4.88 -6.36
N TYR A 13 5.67 -4.12 -5.32
CA TYR A 13 5.89 -4.69 -4.00
C TYR A 13 5.07 -3.91 -2.98
N VAL A 14 4.24 -4.65 -2.23
CA VAL A 14 3.60 -4.16 -1.02
C VAL A 14 4.28 -4.84 0.15
N TRP A 15 5.29 -4.19 0.70
CA TRP A 15 6.10 -4.72 1.78
C TRP A 15 5.30 -4.82 3.07
N VAL A 16 5.40 -5.96 3.74
CA VAL A 16 4.71 -6.26 4.99
C VAL A 16 5.67 -6.81 6.05
N ASN A 17 5.47 -6.42 7.30
CA ASN A 17 6.12 -7.03 8.46
C ASN A 17 5.20 -8.07 9.14
N LYS A 18 5.68 -8.69 10.22
CA LYS A 18 4.91 -9.71 10.97
C LYS A 18 3.60 -9.16 11.53
N ASP A 19 3.62 -7.95 12.08
CA ASP A 19 2.41 -7.33 12.67
C ASP A 19 1.35 -7.01 11.61
N GLU A 20 1.77 -6.55 10.44
CA GLU A 20 0.90 -6.29 9.29
C GLU A 20 0.31 -7.59 8.74
N ILE A 21 1.09 -8.67 8.68
CA ILE A 21 0.60 -9.99 8.28
C ILE A 21 -0.46 -10.49 9.27
N ALA A 22 -0.21 -10.37 10.58
CA ALA A 22 -1.17 -10.77 11.61
C ALA A 22 -2.47 -9.92 11.56
N ALA A 23 -2.36 -8.61 11.35
CA ALA A 23 -3.52 -7.73 11.21
C ALA A 23 -4.34 -8.04 9.96
N LEU A 24 -3.68 -8.34 8.84
CA LEU A 24 -4.33 -8.75 7.61
C LEU A 24 -5.02 -10.11 7.76
N ALA A 25 -4.38 -11.08 8.40
CA ALA A 25 -4.97 -12.38 8.71
C ALA A 25 -6.26 -12.23 9.53
N ALA A 26 -6.21 -11.41 10.58
CA ALA A 26 -7.35 -11.17 11.46
C ALA A 26 -8.55 -10.55 10.72
N ILE A 27 -8.34 -9.52 9.90
CA ILE A 27 -9.44 -8.88 9.17
C ILE A 27 -9.98 -9.76 8.02
N SER A 28 -9.13 -10.62 7.44
CA SER A 28 -9.55 -11.59 6.43
C SER A 28 -10.28 -12.79 7.01
N GLY A 29 -10.40 -12.89 8.34
CA GLY A 29 -11.05 -14.01 9.02
C GLY A 29 -10.24 -15.31 8.96
N ALA A 30 -8.93 -15.23 8.76
CA ALA A 30 -8.07 -16.40 8.80
C ALA A 30 -7.94 -16.91 10.24
N GLU A 31 -8.13 -18.22 10.44
CA GLU A 31 -7.98 -18.86 11.75
C GLU A 31 -6.51 -18.96 12.18
N ASP A 32 -5.59 -19.07 11.22
CA ASP A 32 -4.16 -19.18 11.44
C ASP A 32 -3.35 -18.20 10.57
N VAL A 33 -2.36 -17.57 11.20
CA VAL A 33 -1.53 -16.52 10.56
C VAL A 33 -0.49 -17.13 9.61
N GLU A 34 0.02 -18.33 9.89
CA GLU A 34 1.02 -18.98 9.03
C GLU A 34 0.39 -19.46 7.73
N ASP A 35 -0.83 -19.98 7.78
CA ASP A 35 -1.63 -20.33 6.62
C ASP A 35 -1.96 -19.10 5.76
N PHE A 36 -2.39 -18.01 6.40
CA PHE A 36 -2.58 -16.74 5.72
C PHE A 36 -1.30 -16.25 5.04
N GLU A 37 -0.16 -16.30 5.75
CA GLU A 37 1.11 -15.86 5.19
C GLU A 37 1.49 -16.70 3.97
N ARG A 38 1.34 -18.01 4.05
CA ARG A 38 1.66 -18.93 2.94
C ARG A 38 0.83 -18.64 1.70
N GLU A 39 -0.44 -18.29 1.87
CA GLU A 39 -1.36 -18.03 0.77
C GLU A 39 -1.17 -16.64 0.16
N TYR A 40 -1.11 -15.60 0.99
CA TYR A 40 -1.22 -14.19 0.55
C TYR A 40 0.11 -13.44 0.46
N VAL A 41 1.19 -14.01 0.99
CA VAL A 41 2.51 -13.36 1.07
C VAL A 41 3.53 -14.13 0.24
N ARG A 42 4.47 -13.41 -0.36
CA ARG A 42 5.66 -13.94 -1.05
C ARG A 42 6.93 -13.40 -0.41
N ARG A 43 7.98 -14.22 -0.38
CA ARG A 43 9.31 -13.81 0.03
C ARG A 43 10.09 -13.25 -1.15
N VAL A 44 10.66 -12.07 -1.00
CA VAL A 44 11.53 -11.41 -2.01
C VAL A 44 12.85 -11.09 -1.32
N GLY A 45 13.85 -11.95 -1.53
CA GLY A 45 15.11 -11.92 -0.79
C GLY A 45 14.88 -12.07 0.72
N VAL A 46 15.23 -11.03 1.48
CA VAL A 46 15.05 -10.98 2.95
C VAL A 46 13.72 -10.37 3.38
N ARG A 47 12.94 -9.81 2.45
CA ARG A 47 11.69 -9.11 2.74
C ARG A 47 10.47 -9.96 2.36
N LYS A 48 9.31 -9.57 2.88
CA LYS A 48 8.01 -10.16 2.57
C LYS A 48 7.13 -9.12 1.88
N SER A 49 6.46 -9.51 0.80
CA SER A 49 5.52 -8.69 0.04
C SER A 49 4.20 -9.42 -0.10
N LEU A 50 3.08 -8.69 -0.17
CA LEU A 50 1.82 -9.27 -0.64
C LEU A 50 2.01 -9.84 -2.06
N ARG A 51 1.26 -10.92 -2.34
CA ARG A 51 1.16 -11.49 -3.68
C ARG A 51 0.29 -10.61 -4.57
N GLU A 52 0.51 -10.83 -5.86
CA GLU A 52 -0.23 -10.18 -6.94
C GLU A 52 -0.72 -11.26 -7.88
N PHE A 53 -1.88 -11.05 -8.48
CA PHE A 53 -2.38 -11.86 -9.57
C PHE A 53 -1.57 -11.62 -10.86
N PRO A 54 -1.64 -12.50 -11.87
CA PRO A 54 -0.87 -12.34 -13.11
C PRO A 54 -1.10 -11.02 -13.86
N ASN A 55 -2.24 -10.36 -13.64
CA ASN A 55 -2.56 -9.05 -14.21
C ASN A 55 -1.99 -7.86 -13.40
N GLY A 56 -1.23 -8.11 -12.34
CA GLY A 56 -0.66 -7.08 -11.46
C GLY A 56 -1.61 -6.59 -10.36
N ASP A 57 -2.78 -7.22 -10.19
CA ASP A 57 -3.69 -6.85 -9.12
C ASP A 57 -3.16 -7.36 -7.78
N CYS A 58 -3.14 -6.49 -6.77
CA CYS A 58 -2.91 -6.88 -5.39
C CYS A 58 -3.94 -7.93 -4.98
N VAL A 59 -3.53 -8.94 -4.21
CA VAL A 59 -4.41 -10.04 -3.78
C VAL A 59 -5.67 -9.59 -3.01
N PHE A 60 -5.67 -8.37 -2.46
CA PHE A 60 -6.83 -7.76 -1.79
C PHE A 60 -7.56 -6.70 -2.61
N PHE A 61 -7.32 -6.63 -3.93
CA PHE A 61 -8.04 -5.72 -4.81
C PHE A 61 -9.36 -6.35 -5.29
N ASP A 62 -10.48 -5.68 -4.99
CA ASP A 62 -11.77 -5.99 -5.59
C ASP A 62 -11.92 -5.19 -6.89
N SER A 63 -11.89 -5.88 -8.03
CA SER A 63 -11.96 -5.27 -9.35
C SER A 63 -13.34 -4.72 -9.70
N GLN A 64 -14.42 -5.17 -9.06
CA GLN A 64 -15.77 -4.67 -9.30
C GLN A 64 -15.97 -3.32 -8.63
N SER A 65 -15.62 -3.22 -7.35
CA SER A 65 -15.74 -1.96 -6.59
C SER A 65 -14.53 -1.05 -6.74
N ARG A 66 -13.42 -1.56 -7.31
CA ARG A 66 -12.09 -0.92 -7.36
C ARG A 66 -11.56 -0.51 -5.99
N ARG A 67 -11.86 -1.30 -4.95
CA ARG A 67 -11.48 -1.02 -3.56
C ARG A 67 -10.62 -2.14 -2.98
N CYS A 68 -9.90 -1.80 -1.91
CA CYS A 68 -9.19 -2.79 -1.13
C CYS A 68 -10.18 -3.50 -0.19
N SER A 69 -10.25 -4.82 -0.25
CA SER A 69 -11.14 -5.62 0.62
C SER A 69 -10.73 -5.60 2.09
N VAL A 70 -9.47 -5.25 2.38
CA VAL A 70 -8.89 -5.16 3.73
C VAL A 70 -8.47 -3.72 4.08
N TYR A 71 -9.25 -2.73 3.64
CA TYR A 71 -8.88 -1.30 3.70
C TYR A 71 -8.42 -0.81 5.09
N GLU A 72 -9.05 -1.30 6.15
CA GLU A 72 -8.75 -0.92 7.54
C GLU A 72 -7.42 -1.50 8.05
N ALA A 73 -6.97 -2.63 7.49
CA ALA A 73 -5.72 -3.29 7.85
C ALA A 73 -4.59 -3.04 6.82
N ARG A 74 -4.73 -2.01 5.97
CA ARG A 74 -3.75 -1.71 4.93
C ARG A 74 -2.32 -1.67 5.49
N PRO A 75 -1.34 -2.27 4.81
CA PRO A 75 0.07 -2.11 5.18
C PRO A 75 0.47 -0.65 5.25
N ARG A 76 1.47 -0.32 6.06
CA ARG A 76 2.01 1.03 6.23
C ARG A 76 2.34 1.68 4.89
N GLN A 77 2.94 0.92 3.97
CA GLN A 77 3.20 1.37 2.61
C GLN A 77 1.96 1.92 1.92
N CYS A 78 0.85 1.18 1.98
CA CYS A 78 -0.42 1.57 1.36
C CYS A 78 -1.10 2.74 2.10
N ARG A 79 -0.86 2.88 3.40
CA ARG A 79 -1.42 3.97 4.23
C ARG A 79 -0.67 5.29 4.04
N THR A 80 0.63 5.25 3.84
CA THR A 80 1.48 6.45 3.73
C THR A 80 1.56 7.02 2.32
N TRP A 81 0.95 6.38 1.33
CA TRP A 81 0.81 6.98 0.00
C TRP A 81 -0.05 8.27 0.08
N PRO A 82 0.37 9.39 -0.53
CA PRO A 82 1.50 9.55 -1.45
C PRO A 82 2.79 10.07 -0.81
N PHE A 83 2.88 10.19 0.51
CA PHE A 83 4.00 10.81 1.25
C PHE A 83 5.23 9.91 1.44
N TRP A 84 5.48 8.99 0.51
CA TRP A 84 6.72 8.25 0.49
C TRP A 84 7.90 9.19 0.22
N ASP A 85 9.07 8.88 0.79
CA ASP A 85 10.27 9.70 0.64
C ASP A 85 10.58 9.98 -0.84
N SER A 86 10.50 8.95 -1.70
CA SER A 86 10.67 9.06 -3.15
C SER A 86 9.78 10.12 -3.81
N ASN A 87 8.56 10.29 -3.31
CA ASN A 87 7.53 11.13 -3.92
C ASN A 87 7.65 12.60 -3.49
N ILE A 88 8.10 12.85 -2.26
CA ILE A 88 8.15 14.20 -1.67
C ILE A 88 9.57 14.75 -1.51
N ARG A 89 10.58 14.03 -2.01
CA ARG A 89 12.00 14.43 -1.89
C ARG A 89 12.31 15.78 -2.53
N THR A 90 11.65 16.08 -3.65
CA THR A 90 11.86 17.32 -4.41
C THR A 90 10.53 17.82 -4.98
N PRO A 91 10.41 19.12 -5.30
CA PRO A 91 9.20 19.65 -5.96
C PRO A 91 8.85 18.90 -7.25
N ALA A 92 9.85 18.57 -8.07
CA ALA A 92 9.66 17.82 -9.32
C ALA A 92 9.13 16.39 -9.08
N ALA A 93 9.62 15.70 -8.04
CA ALA A 93 9.11 14.37 -7.68
C ALA A 93 7.64 14.43 -7.22
N TRP A 94 7.27 15.49 -6.51
CA TRP A 94 5.89 15.70 -6.07
C TRP A 94 4.97 16.02 -7.25
N GLU A 95 5.42 16.86 -8.18
CA GLU A 95 4.70 17.17 -9.41
C GLU A 95 4.44 15.90 -10.24
N ALA A 96 5.48 15.10 -10.50
CA ALA A 96 5.33 13.81 -11.19
C ALA A 96 4.37 12.85 -10.45
N THR A 97 4.38 12.85 -9.11
CA THR A 97 3.43 12.05 -8.32
C THR A 97 1.98 12.54 -8.49
N CYS A 98 1.77 13.85 -8.60
CA CYS A 98 0.46 14.45 -8.88
C CYS A 98 -0.04 14.17 -10.30
N GLU A 99 0.86 14.08 -11.28
CA GLU A 99 0.52 13.67 -12.64
C GLU A 99 0.09 12.20 -12.70
N ALA A 100 0.82 11.33 -12.01
CA ALA A 100 0.56 9.89 -12.03
C ALA A 100 -0.64 9.47 -11.16
N CYS A 101 -0.89 10.15 -10.04
CA CYS A 101 -1.94 9.79 -9.11
C CYS A 101 -3.05 10.85 -9.07
N PRO A 102 -4.29 10.53 -9.50
CA PRO A 102 -5.37 11.50 -9.55
C PRO A 102 -5.83 12.00 -8.18
N GLY A 103 -5.38 11.36 -7.08
CA GLY A 103 -5.64 11.77 -5.71
C GLY A 103 -4.54 12.63 -5.09
N SER A 104 -3.33 12.64 -5.63
CA SER A 104 -2.21 13.43 -5.11
C SER A 104 -2.42 14.92 -5.44
N GLY A 105 -2.06 15.80 -4.50
CA GLY A 105 -2.28 17.24 -4.64
C GLY A 105 -3.76 17.68 -4.58
N LYS A 106 -4.69 16.78 -4.25
CA LYS A 106 -6.13 17.07 -4.15
C LYS A 106 -6.68 16.65 -2.79
N GLY A 107 -7.66 17.40 -2.29
CA GLY A 107 -8.38 17.06 -1.06
C GLY A 107 -7.78 17.72 0.17
N GLN A 108 -7.63 16.94 1.25
CA GLN A 108 -7.23 17.44 2.56
C GLN A 108 -5.84 18.10 2.52
N LEU A 109 -5.74 19.26 3.17
CA LEU A 109 -4.46 19.89 3.47
C LEU A 109 -3.88 19.26 4.74
N TYR A 110 -2.62 18.86 4.65
CA TYR A 110 -1.86 18.31 5.77
C TYR A 110 -0.82 19.33 6.22
N GLN A 111 -0.63 19.42 7.54
CA GLN A 111 0.48 20.17 8.11
C GLN A 111 1.80 19.43 7.84
N LEU A 112 2.90 20.16 7.84
CA LEU A 112 4.22 19.60 7.55
C LEU A 112 4.56 18.45 8.50
N GLU A 113 4.25 18.61 9.80
CA GLU A 113 4.51 17.62 10.85
C GLU A 113 3.76 16.30 10.60
N GLU A 114 2.54 16.37 10.05
CA GLU A 114 1.74 15.19 9.70
C GLU A 114 2.38 14.44 8.52
N ILE A 115 2.87 15.17 7.52
CA ILE A 115 3.56 14.60 6.36
C ILE A 115 4.86 13.94 6.80
N GLU A 116 5.65 14.61 7.65
CA GLU A 116 6.90 14.06 8.20
C GLU A 116 6.66 12.81 9.03
N THR A 117 5.59 12.79 9.83
CA THR A 117 5.17 11.61 10.59
C THR A 117 4.92 10.43 9.64
N GLN A 118 4.12 10.62 8.58
CA GLN A 118 3.82 9.56 7.62
C GLN A 118 5.06 9.10 6.85
N ARG A 119 5.93 10.03 6.43
CA ARG A 119 7.22 9.72 5.77
C ARG A 119 8.12 8.88 6.67
N SER A 120 8.10 9.11 7.99
CA SER A 120 8.94 8.39 8.94
C SER A 120 8.54 6.91 9.10
N VAL A 121 7.26 6.58 8.87
CA VAL A 121 6.71 5.23 8.99
C VAL A 121 7.28 4.30 7.90
N MET A 122 7.55 4.83 6.71
CA MET A 122 8.01 4.06 5.57
C MET A 122 8.96 4.88 4.69
N ARG A 123 10.24 4.49 4.69
CA ARG A 123 11.26 5.07 3.80
C ARG A 123 11.39 4.17 2.57
N ILE A 124 10.74 4.57 1.49
CA ILE A 124 10.87 4.01 0.14
C ILE A 124 11.25 5.15 -0.80
#